data_AF-A0A7V9LU96-F1
#
_entry.id   AF-A0A7V9LU96-F1
#
_cell.length_a   1.000
_cell.length_b   1.000
_cell.length_c   1.000
_cell.angle_alpha   90.00
_cell.angle_beta   90.00
_cell.angle_gamma   90.00
#
_symmetry.space_group_name_H-M   'P 1'
#
loop_
_entity.id
_entity.type
_entity.pdbx_description
1 polymer ?
#
loop_
_entity_poly.entity_id
_entity_poly.type
_entity_poly.pdbx_seq_one_letter_code
_entity_poly.pdbx_strand_id
1 'polypeptide(L)'
;MPTPTKGPRLGGSPAHQRLMLANLATSLFEHGRITTTEAKAKRLRPLAEKLVTFAKRGDLHARRHVMTTIRDKDVLHHLFAEIGPRFAERPGGYTRIVKVGPRKGDNAPMAIIELVEAMTVAQEAVGEAERARGTRFAKDRPATGGATAAGSAADDDADDSADTAETEVAETAVVDDDLEDEVDTDDDADVEESDSDEQAPYGEGSHAALDDGSMPAGFPVKGNESSKLYHVPDSPFYDRTDAEVWFADTDAAEAAGFELPPSQQEDTEG
;
A
#
# COMPACT_ATOMS: atom_id res chain seq x y z
N MET A 1 -2.86 1.75 -8.43
CA MET A 1 -3.60 2.89 -9.02
C MET A 1 -4.70 2.37 -9.94
N PRO A 2 -5.81 3.10 -10.19
CA PRO A 2 -6.77 2.76 -11.24
C PRO A 2 -6.13 2.87 -12.63
N THR A 3 -6.81 2.37 -13.67
CA THR A 3 -6.25 2.31 -15.04
C THR A 3 -5.79 3.69 -15.53
N PRO A 4 -4.57 3.80 -16.08
CA PRO A 4 -4.02 5.08 -16.51
C PRO A 4 -4.84 5.67 -17.65
N THR A 5 -4.98 6.99 -17.68
CA THR A 5 -5.78 7.66 -18.71
C THR A 5 -5.10 7.54 -20.07
N LYS A 6 -5.87 7.32 -21.14
CA LYS A 6 -5.43 7.61 -22.51
C LYS A 6 -5.61 9.12 -22.76
N GLY A 7 -4.59 9.78 -23.31
CA GLY A 7 -4.59 11.24 -23.52
C GLY A 7 -4.16 12.07 -22.29
N PRO A 8 -4.27 13.42 -22.38
CA PRO A 8 -3.75 14.36 -21.39
C PRO A 8 -4.24 14.11 -19.95
N ARG A 9 -3.39 14.45 -18.97
CA ARG A 9 -3.68 14.35 -17.54
C ARG A 9 -4.48 15.56 -17.05
N LEU A 10 -5.30 15.37 -16.02
CA LEU A 10 -5.98 16.48 -15.35
C LEU A 10 -4.97 17.35 -14.59
N GLY A 11 -4.98 18.67 -14.79
CA GLY A 11 -4.01 19.57 -14.17
C GLY A 11 -2.62 19.57 -14.85
N GLY A 12 -2.49 19.01 -16.05
CA GLY A 12 -1.27 19.04 -16.86
C GLY A 12 -0.27 17.94 -16.53
N SER A 13 0.12 17.78 -15.25
CA SER A 13 1.14 16.81 -14.82
C SER A 13 0.55 15.57 -14.10
N PRO A 14 1.25 14.41 -14.12
CA PRO A 14 0.83 13.23 -13.37
C PRO A 14 0.79 13.46 -11.84
N ALA A 15 1.74 14.24 -11.31
CA ALA A 15 1.80 14.56 -9.88
C ALA A 15 0.60 15.43 -9.46
N HIS A 16 0.32 16.50 -10.21
CA HIS A 16 -0.85 17.35 -9.96
C HIS A 16 -2.16 16.57 -10.08
N GLN A 17 -2.29 15.66 -11.05
CA GLN A 17 -3.48 14.80 -11.13
C GLN A 17 -3.66 13.95 -9.86
N ARG A 18 -2.60 13.36 -9.29
CA ARG A 18 -2.69 12.56 -8.06
C ARG A 18 -3.16 13.40 -6.89
N LEU A 19 -2.54 14.57 -6.66
CA LEU A 19 -2.90 15.47 -5.57
C LEU A 19 -4.33 16.01 -5.71
N MET A 20 -4.74 16.39 -6.94
CA MET A 20 -6.10 16.84 -7.22
C MET A 20 -7.14 15.74 -6.94
N LEU A 21 -6.85 14.49 -7.28
CA LEU A 21 -7.77 13.37 -7.00
C LEU A 21 -7.79 12.97 -5.52
N ALA A 22 -6.66 13.10 -4.81
CA ALA A 22 -6.59 12.92 -3.37
C ALA A 22 -7.48 13.94 -2.64
N ASN A 23 -7.30 15.24 -2.91
CA ASN A 23 -8.10 16.30 -2.29
C ASN A 23 -9.60 16.15 -2.60
N LEU A 24 -9.95 15.78 -3.85
CA LEU A 24 -11.33 15.50 -4.22
C LEU A 24 -11.92 14.26 -3.52
N ALA A 25 -11.10 13.27 -3.17
CA ALA A 25 -11.53 12.12 -2.38
C ALA A 25 -11.76 12.52 -0.92
N THR A 26 -10.85 13.30 -0.33
CA THR A 26 -10.99 13.86 1.02
C THR A 26 -12.31 14.61 1.15
N SER A 27 -12.57 15.63 0.32
CA SER A 27 -13.82 16.41 0.39
C SER A 27 -15.08 15.60 0.06
N LEU A 28 -14.98 14.51 -0.71
CA LEU A 28 -16.11 13.61 -0.95
C LEU A 28 -16.45 12.78 0.30
N PHE A 29 -15.45 12.34 1.06
CA PHE A 29 -15.68 11.60 2.31
C PHE A 29 -16.00 12.50 3.49
N GLU A 30 -15.52 13.74 3.50
CA GLU A 30 -15.84 14.76 4.49
C GLU A 30 -17.29 15.26 4.38
N HIS A 31 -17.75 15.57 3.16
CA HIS A 31 -19.09 16.17 2.95
C HIS A 31 -20.14 15.19 2.40
N GLY A 32 -19.75 13.97 2.02
CA GLY A 32 -20.60 12.96 1.35
C GLY A 32 -21.03 13.32 -0.09
N ARG A 33 -20.96 14.59 -0.49
CA ARG A 33 -21.45 15.12 -1.77
C ARG A 33 -20.65 16.33 -2.22
N ILE A 34 -20.11 16.30 -3.44
CA ILE A 34 -19.37 17.42 -4.04
C ILE A 34 -19.80 17.71 -5.48
N THR A 35 -19.72 18.98 -5.89
CA THR A 35 -20.04 19.44 -7.26
C THR A 35 -18.76 19.76 -8.01
N THR A 36 -18.50 19.09 -9.14
CA THR A 36 -17.26 19.22 -9.91
C THR A 36 -17.51 19.06 -11.41
N THR A 37 -16.47 19.06 -12.25
CA THR A 37 -16.65 18.82 -13.69
C THR A 37 -16.88 17.33 -13.98
N GLU A 38 -17.67 16.99 -15.00
CA GLU A 38 -17.97 15.58 -15.37
C GLU A 38 -16.69 14.76 -15.57
N ALA A 39 -15.65 15.37 -16.14
CA ALA A 39 -14.34 14.75 -16.32
C ALA A 39 -13.65 14.42 -14.98
N LYS A 40 -13.65 15.33 -14.01
CA LYS A 40 -13.09 15.10 -12.67
C LYS A 40 -13.87 14.03 -11.92
N ALA A 41 -15.21 14.10 -11.92
CA ALA A 41 -16.07 13.12 -11.26
C ALA A 41 -15.82 11.69 -11.79
N LYS A 42 -15.77 11.51 -13.12
CA LYS A 42 -15.47 10.20 -13.73
C LYS A 42 -14.07 9.66 -13.39
N ARG A 43 -13.08 10.52 -13.14
CA ARG A 43 -11.73 10.11 -12.72
C ARG A 43 -11.64 9.83 -11.21
N LEU A 44 -12.47 10.48 -10.40
CA LEU A 44 -12.54 10.26 -8.96
C LEU A 44 -13.16 8.91 -8.61
N ARG A 45 -14.25 8.51 -9.30
CA ARG A 45 -14.98 7.25 -9.03
C ARG A 45 -14.10 6.02 -8.75
N PRO A 46 -13.19 5.56 -9.64
CA PRO A 46 -12.42 4.34 -9.40
C PRO A 46 -11.37 4.48 -8.28
N LEU A 47 -11.01 5.71 -7.88
CA LEU A 47 -10.20 5.95 -6.69
C LEU A 47 -11.07 5.86 -5.43
N ALA A 48 -12.15 6.63 -5.37
CA ALA A 48 -13.08 6.65 -4.24
C ALA A 48 -13.69 5.27 -3.95
N GLU A 49 -14.15 4.56 -4.99
CA GLU A 49 -14.68 3.20 -4.85
C GLU A 49 -13.63 2.23 -4.27
N LYS A 50 -12.34 2.35 -4.66
CA LYS A 50 -11.27 1.52 -4.09
C LYS A 50 -10.96 1.88 -2.63
N LEU A 51 -11.01 3.16 -2.27
CA LEU A 51 -10.79 3.60 -0.88
C LEU A 51 -11.92 3.11 0.05
N VAL A 52 -13.17 3.11 -0.41
CA VAL A 52 -14.28 2.48 0.34
C VAL A 52 -14.11 0.96 0.45
N THR A 53 -13.64 0.27 -0.59
CA THR A 53 -13.32 -1.17 -0.49
C THR A 53 -12.23 -1.47 0.54
N PHE A 54 -11.24 -0.59 0.71
CA PHE A 54 -10.26 -0.69 1.79
C PHE A 54 -10.88 -0.40 3.16
N ALA A 55 -11.72 0.63 3.27
CA ALA A 55 -12.44 0.99 4.50
C ALA A 55 -13.30 -0.17 5.03
N LYS A 56 -14.03 -0.85 4.13
CA LYS A 56 -14.82 -2.05 4.42
C LYS A 56 -14.03 -3.22 5.01
N ARG A 57 -12.72 -3.30 4.76
CA ARG A 57 -11.86 -4.37 5.28
C ARG A 57 -11.40 -4.10 6.73
N GLY A 58 -11.32 -2.83 7.13
CA GLY A 58 -10.99 -2.42 8.50
C GLY A 58 -9.53 -2.58 8.96
N ASP A 59 -8.75 -3.45 8.32
CA ASP A 59 -7.41 -3.85 8.76
C ASP A 59 -6.36 -2.71 8.78
N LEU A 60 -5.31 -2.90 9.60
CA LEU A 60 -4.22 -1.92 9.77
C LEU A 60 -3.49 -1.63 8.46
N HIS A 61 -3.36 -2.65 7.61
CA HIS A 61 -2.72 -2.54 6.30
C HIS A 61 -3.51 -1.66 5.32
N ALA A 62 -4.85 -1.79 5.28
CA ALA A 62 -5.75 -0.93 4.53
C ALA A 62 -5.71 0.50 5.05
N ARG A 63 -5.69 0.71 6.39
CA ARG A 63 -5.53 2.04 7.00
C ARG A 63 -4.24 2.71 6.52
N ARG A 64 -3.09 2.01 6.63
CA ARG A 64 -1.78 2.48 6.11
C ARG A 64 -1.83 2.76 4.60
N HIS A 65 -2.48 1.91 3.81
CA HIS A 65 -2.65 2.14 2.37
C HIS A 65 -3.51 3.37 2.05
N VAL A 66 -4.60 3.62 2.77
CA VAL A 66 -5.44 4.80 2.58
C VAL A 66 -4.71 6.08 2.96
N MET A 67 -3.87 6.05 4.02
CA MET A 67 -3.02 7.19 4.43
C MET A 67 -2.09 7.70 3.31
N THR A 68 -1.67 6.83 2.37
CA THR A 68 -0.87 7.25 1.20
C THR A 68 -1.60 8.24 0.27
N THR A 69 -2.93 8.29 0.36
CA THR A 69 -3.80 9.14 -0.47
C THR A 69 -4.51 10.21 0.36
N ILE A 70 -5.15 9.82 1.46
CA ILE A 70 -5.83 10.74 2.39
C ILE A 70 -4.91 10.97 3.57
N ARG A 71 -4.35 12.18 3.67
CA ARG A 71 -3.45 12.57 4.78
C ARG A 71 -4.17 13.06 6.03
N ASP A 72 -5.44 13.41 5.89
CA ASP A 72 -6.30 13.90 6.96
C ASP A 72 -6.73 12.74 7.87
N LYS A 73 -6.48 12.88 9.19
CA LYS A 73 -6.77 11.84 10.18
C LYS A 73 -8.25 11.74 10.52
N ASP A 74 -8.98 12.84 10.48
CA ASP A 74 -10.39 12.91 10.86
C ASP A 74 -11.24 12.32 9.74
N VAL A 75 -10.94 12.67 8.49
CA VAL A 75 -11.56 12.05 7.31
C VAL A 75 -11.20 10.56 7.20
N LEU A 76 -9.99 10.16 7.59
CA LEU A 76 -9.62 8.75 7.69
C LEU A 76 -10.43 8.02 8.76
N HIS A 77 -10.63 8.64 9.95
CA HIS A 77 -11.46 8.07 11.01
C HIS A 77 -12.91 7.88 10.53
N HIS A 78 -13.55 8.94 10.03
CA HIS A 78 -14.91 8.91 9.48
C HIS A 78 -15.08 7.85 8.38
N LEU A 79 -14.10 7.72 7.48
CA LEU A 79 -14.11 6.72 6.42
C LEU A 79 -14.15 5.28 6.96
N PHE A 80 -13.39 4.97 8.01
CA PHE A 80 -13.33 3.62 8.59
C PHE A 80 -14.39 3.34 9.67
N ALA A 81 -14.82 4.36 10.42
CA ALA A 81 -15.80 4.22 11.50
C ALA A 81 -17.25 4.22 10.99
N GLU A 82 -17.57 5.06 10.00
CA GLU A 82 -18.95 5.26 9.54
C GLU A 82 -19.17 4.77 8.11
N ILE A 83 -18.35 5.23 7.15
CA ILE A 83 -18.56 4.94 5.72
C ILE A 83 -18.29 3.47 5.39
N GLY A 84 -17.24 2.87 5.96
CA GLY A 84 -16.88 1.46 5.78
C GLY A 84 -18.02 0.51 6.17
N PRO A 85 -18.47 0.54 7.45
CA PRO A 85 -19.58 -0.29 7.93
C PRO A 85 -20.89 -0.05 7.16
N ARG A 86 -21.24 1.22 6.87
CA ARG A 86 -22.43 1.58 6.06
C ARG A 86 -22.47 0.90 4.68
N PHE A 87 -21.33 0.50 4.14
CA PHE A 87 -21.24 -0.16 2.84
C PHE A 87 -20.81 -1.63 2.92
N ALA A 88 -20.76 -2.24 4.10
CA ALA A 88 -20.30 -3.62 4.32
C ALA A 88 -20.97 -4.65 3.36
N GLU A 89 -22.28 -4.59 3.21
CA GLU A 89 -23.05 -5.55 2.40
C GLU A 89 -23.06 -5.22 0.89
N ARG A 90 -22.84 -3.96 0.51
CA ARG A 90 -22.89 -3.51 -0.89
C ARG A 90 -21.65 -4.01 -1.67
N PRO A 91 -21.78 -4.84 -2.73
CA PRO A 91 -20.62 -5.42 -3.42
C PRO A 91 -19.82 -4.43 -4.28
N GLY A 92 -20.38 -3.25 -4.58
CA GLY A 92 -19.71 -2.19 -5.33
C GLY A 92 -20.63 -1.01 -5.64
N GLY A 93 -20.12 -0.01 -6.35
CA GLY A 93 -20.92 1.16 -6.77
C GLY A 93 -21.28 2.10 -5.62
N TYR A 94 -20.32 2.39 -4.74
CA TYR A 94 -20.49 3.26 -3.57
C TYR A 94 -20.72 4.74 -3.90
N THR A 95 -20.46 5.15 -5.15
CA THR A 95 -20.61 6.53 -5.62
C THR A 95 -21.59 6.63 -6.80
N ARG A 96 -22.39 7.70 -6.81
CA ARG A 96 -23.28 8.08 -7.91
C ARG A 96 -22.76 9.37 -8.55
N ILE A 97 -22.86 9.47 -9.88
CA ILE A 97 -22.67 10.73 -10.61
C ILE A 97 -24.02 11.18 -11.17
N VAL A 98 -24.43 12.40 -10.85
CA VAL A 98 -25.58 13.08 -11.45
C VAL A 98 -25.08 14.25 -12.28
N LYS A 99 -25.47 14.32 -13.56
CA LYS A 99 -25.11 15.46 -14.42
C LYS A 99 -25.90 16.70 -14.04
N VAL A 100 -25.25 17.86 -14.10
CA VAL A 100 -25.84 19.17 -13.83
C VAL A 100 -25.65 20.07 -15.06
N GLY A 101 -26.44 21.14 -15.17
CA GLY A 101 -26.27 22.14 -16.24
C GLY A 101 -24.83 22.67 -16.32
N PRO A 102 -24.37 23.08 -17.51
CA PRO A 102 -22.99 23.52 -17.70
C PRO A 102 -22.67 24.80 -16.91
N ARG A 103 -21.40 24.97 -16.56
CA ARG A 103 -20.92 26.13 -15.82
C ARG A 103 -21.00 27.39 -16.69
N LYS A 104 -21.53 28.48 -16.12
CA LYS A 104 -21.54 29.80 -16.76
C LYS A 104 -20.12 30.33 -16.91
N GLY A 105 -19.72 30.70 -18.13
CA GLY A 105 -18.40 31.24 -18.45
C GLY A 105 -17.64 30.36 -19.44
N ASP A 106 -17.21 29.17 -19.00
CA ASP A 106 -16.45 28.21 -19.79
C ASP A 106 -17.32 27.12 -20.46
N ASN A 107 -18.63 27.09 -20.16
CA ASN A 107 -19.58 26.05 -20.58
C ASN A 107 -19.14 24.63 -20.19
N ALA A 108 -18.33 24.49 -19.14
CA ALA A 108 -17.81 23.18 -18.74
C ALA A 108 -18.94 22.27 -18.23
N PRO A 109 -19.03 21.00 -18.68
CA PRO A 109 -20.05 20.07 -18.20
C PRO A 109 -19.83 19.75 -16.72
N MET A 110 -20.82 20.07 -15.90
CA MET A 110 -20.78 19.87 -14.45
C MET A 110 -21.48 18.57 -14.04
N ALA A 111 -21.05 18.02 -12.92
CA ALA A 111 -21.68 16.87 -12.30
C ALA A 111 -21.50 16.90 -10.78
N ILE A 112 -22.53 16.45 -10.07
CA ILE A 112 -22.45 16.10 -8.66
C ILE A 112 -21.94 14.66 -8.57
N ILE A 113 -20.99 14.42 -7.68
CA ILE A 113 -20.62 13.08 -7.23
C ILE A 113 -20.92 12.96 -5.74
N GLU A 114 -21.66 11.90 -5.39
CA GLU A 114 -22.21 11.69 -4.05
C GLU A 114 -22.07 10.23 -3.63
N LEU A 115 -21.92 9.98 -2.32
CA LEU A 115 -21.98 8.65 -1.75
C LEU A 115 -23.43 8.14 -1.81
N VAL A 116 -23.59 6.87 -2.19
CA VAL A 116 -24.93 6.25 -2.26
C VAL A 116 -25.47 6.02 -0.85
N GLU A 117 -26.79 6.02 -0.68
CA GLU A 117 -27.43 5.61 0.57
C GLU A 117 -27.14 4.12 0.88
N ALA A 118 -27.42 3.73 2.13
CA ALA A 118 -27.43 2.32 2.51
C ALA A 118 -28.33 1.52 1.54
N MET A 119 -28.10 0.21 1.42
CA MET A 119 -29.05 -0.58 0.65
C MET A 119 -30.43 -0.48 1.31
N THR A 120 -31.48 -0.43 0.49
CA THR A 120 -32.83 -0.67 0.99
C THR A 120 -33.01 -2.18 1.15
N VAL A 121 -33.91 -2.62 2.03
CA VAL A 121 -34.20 -4.06 2.26
C VAL A 121 -34.46 -4.83 0.95
N ALA A 122 -35.06 -4.18 -0.05
CA ALA A 122 -35.26 -4.76 -1.38
C ALA A 122 -33.95 -4.96 -2.19
N GLN A 123 -32.93 -4.10 -2.00
CA GLN A 123 -31.60 -4.26 -2.59
C GLN A 123 -30.75 -5.30 -1.83
N GLU A 124 -30.92 -5.40 -0.51
CA GLU A 124 -30.27 -6.41 0.34
C GLU A 124 -30.75 -7.82 -0.06
N ALA A 125 -32.06 -8.02 -0.16
CA ALA A 125 -32.67 -9.28 -0.61
C ALA A 125 -32.25 -9.68 -2.05
N VAL A 126 -32.07 -8.70 -2.95
CA VAL A 126 -31.54 -8.97 -4.30
C VAL A 126 -30.06 -9.33 -4.24
N GLY A 127 -29.26 -8.62 -3.46
CA GLY A 127 -27.83 -8.92 -3.27
C GLY A 127 -27.62 -10.29 -2.62
N GLU A 128 -28.47 -10.68 -1.68
CA GLU A 128 -28.49 -12.03 -1.10
C GLU A 128 -28.91 -13.09 -2.13
N ALA A 129 -29.96 -12.84 -2.91
CA ALA A 129 -30.35 -13.73 -4.00
C ALA A 129 -29.26 -13.86 -5.08
N GLU A 130 -28.50 -12.81 -5.37
CA GLU A 130 -27.35 -12.87 -6.29
C GLU A 130 -26.15 -13.61 -5.69
N ARG A 131 -25.84 -13.41 -4.39
CA ARG A 131 -24.83 -14.20 -3.66
C ARG A 131 -25.18 -15.70 -3.65
N ALA A 132 -26.43 -16.03 -3.31
CA ALA A 132 -26.93 -17.40 -3.30
C ALA A 132 -26.99 -18.04 -4.71
N ARG A 133 -27.08 -17.23 -5.78
CA ARG A 133 -27.11 -17.71 -7.17
C ARG A 133 -25.73 -17.95 -7.80
N GLY A 134 -24.63 -17.71 -7.09
CA GLY A 134 -23.30 -18.25 -7.44
C GLY A 134 -22.83 -17.97 -8.88
N THR A 135 -22.56 -16.70 -9.19
CA THR A 135 -21.68 -16.26 -10.30
C THR A 135 -21.80 -17.03 -11.64
N ARG A 136 -22.80 -16.71 -12.48
CA ARG A 136 -22.75 -17.03 -13.92
C ARG A 136 -23.12 -15.86 -14.84
N PHE A 137 -22.19 -14.90 -14.93
CA PHE A 137 -21.94 -14.15 -16.16
C PHE A 137 -20.56 -14.47 -16.75
N ALA A 138 -20.18 -15.75 -16.66
CA ALA A 138 -19.11 -16.33 -17.46
C ALA A 138 -19.72 -17.00 -18.70
N LYS A 139 -19.60 -16.32 -19.85
CA LYS A 139 -19.68 -16.90 -21.19
C LYS A 139 -20.99 -17.59 -21.57
N ASP A 140 -21.95 -16.80 -22.06
CA ASP A 140 -22.79 -17.25 -23.18
C ASP A 140 -23.11 -16.12 -24.17
N ARG A 141 -22.55 -16.25 -25.38
CA ARG A 141 -22.92 -15.52 -26.59
C ARG A 141 -23.22 -16.64 -27.59
N PRO A 142 -24.47 -16.83 -28.04
CA PRO A 142 -24.90 -18.13 -28.52
C PRO A 142 -24.19 -18.54 -29.81
N ALA A 143 -23.43 -19.62 -29.73
CA ALA A 143 -22.92 -20.37 -30.87
C ALA A 143 -23.60 -21.75 -30.87
N THR A 144 -24.17 -22.12 -32.02
CA THR A 144 -25.08 -23.25 -32.17
C THR A 144 -24.37 -24.60 -32.34
N GLY A 145 -24.86 -25.63 -31.65
CA GLY A 145 -24.95 -26.99 -32.19
C GLY A 145 -23.99 -28.05 -31.61
N GLY A 146 -24.50 -29.28 -31.50
CA GLY A 146 -23.71 -30.51 -31.26
C GLY A 146 -24.08 -31.23 -29.95
N ALA A 147 -24.61 -32.46 -30.07
CA ALA A 147 -25.03 -33.29 -28.94
C ALA A 147 -24.17 -34.56 -28.80
N THR A 148 -24.06 -35.12 -27.59
CA THR A 148 -24.02 -36.57 -27.26
C THR A 148 -24.19 -36.78 -25.73
N ALA A 149 -24.34 -38.03 -25.25
CA ALA A 149 -24.95 -38.37 -23.95
C ALA A 149 -24.17 -39.43 -23.10
N ALA A 150 -24.72 -39.79 -21.92
CA ALA A 150 -24.23 -40.70 -20.85
C ALA A 150 -23.08 -40.13 -19.96
N GLY A 151 -22.83 -40.47 -18.68
CA GLY A 151 -23.44 -41.42 -17.70
C GLY A 151 -22.35 -42.25 -16.97
N SER A 152 -22.39 -42.62 -15.68
CA SER A 152 -23.32 -42.37 -14.55
C SER A 152 -22.70 -42.88 -13.20
N ALA A 153 -23.19 -42.42 -12.03
CA ALA A 153 -22.88 -42.91 -10.64
C ALA A 153 -21.42 -42.71 -10.11
N ALA A 154 -21.06 -42.88 -8.83
CA ALA A 154 -21.68 -42.66 -7.48
C ALA A 154 -20.60 -42.99 -6.39
N ASP A 155 -20.91 -42.81 -5.10
CA ASP A 155 -20.15 -43.21 -3.87
C ASP A 155 -18.87 -42.36 -3.57
N ASP A 156 -18.84 -41.56 -2.49
CA ASP A 156 -18.40 -41.84 -1.08
C ASP A 156 -16.86 -41.76 -0.91
N ASP A 157 -16.25 -41.31 0.20
CA ASP A 157 -16.61 -41.32 1.64
C ASP A 157 -15.75 -40.25 2.42
N ALA A 158 -15.99 -40.10 3.74
CA ALA A 158 -15.19 -39.45 4.82
C ALA A 158 -14.83 -37.94 4.72
N ASP A 159 -15.10 -37.02 5.67
CA ASP A 159 -15.09 -37.00 7.17
C ASP A 159 -13.79 -36.41 7.77
N ASP A 160 -13.91 -35.29 8.52
CA ASP A 160 -13.45 -35.11 9.91
C ASP A 160 -13.64 -33.65 10.44
N SER A 161 -14.11 -33.54 11.70
CA SER A 161 -14.04 -32.50 12.76
C SER A 161 -13.55 -31.05 12.46
N ALA A 162 -14.17 -29.97 12.97
CA ALA A 162 -14.37 -29.57 14.40
C ALA A 162 -13.03 -29.32 15.16
N ASP A 163 -12.87 -28.38 16.09
CA ASP A 163 -13.82 -27.53 16.84
C ASP A 163 -13.21 -26.17 17.27
N THR A 164 -14.02 -25.30 17.91
CA THR A 164 -13.69 -24.00 18.52
C THR A 164 -12.72 -24.02 19.71
N ALA A 165 -12.10 -22.86 20.01
CA ALA A 165 -12.03 -22.29 21.37
C ALA A 165 -11.61 -20.80 21.38
N GLU A 166 -12.34 -19.98 22.15
CA GLU A 166 -11.93 -18.63 22.59
C GLU A 166 -10.92 -18.71 23.75
N THR A 167 -10.17 -17.63 24.01
CA THR A 167 -9.90 -17.12 25.38
C THR A 167 -9.47 -15.63 25.27
N GLU A 168 -9.74 -14.87 26.32
CA GLU A 168 -9.87 -13.40 26.31
C GLU A 168 -9.06 -12.73 27.48
N VAL A 169 -8.95 -11.40 27.43
CA VAL A 169 -8.69 -10.42 28.54
C VAL A 169 -7.26 -10.15 29.05
N ALA A 170 -7.09 -8.87 29.46
CA ALA A 170 -6.12 -8.23 30.37
C ALA A 170 -4.78 -7.77 29.73
N GLU A 171 -4.49 -6.48 29.53
CA GLU A 171 -4.73 -5.24 30.31
C GLU A 171 -3.99 -5.17 31.66
N THR A 172 -2.92 -4.39 31.69
CA THR A 172 -2.50 -3.54 32.83
C THR A 172 -1.88 -2.25 32.28
N ALA A 173 -1.98 -1.16 33.06
CA ALA A 173 -1.62 0.19 32.65
C ALA A 173 -0.72 0.89 33.69
N VAL A 174 -0.21 2.06 33.30
CA VAL A 174 0.35 3.17 34.11
C VAL A 174 1.47 2.89 35.12
N VAL A 175 2.61 3.56 34.88
CA VAL A 175 3.32 4.33 35.91
C VAL A 175 3.72 5.66 35.27
N ASP A 176 3.11 6.76 35.73
CA ASP A 176 3.68 8.12 35.64
C ASP A 176 4.88 8.22 36.58
N ASP A 177 5.93 8.95 36.16
CA ASP A 177 6.66 9.83 37.09
C ASP A 177 7.17 11.04 36.29
N ASP A 178 6.91 12.22 36.83
CA ASP A 178 7.25 13.56 36.30
C ASP A 178 8.18 14.24 37.33
N LEU A 179 8.54 15.52 37.15
CA LEU A 179 9.49 16.34 37.95
C LEU A 179 10.96 16.23 37.49
N GLU A 180 11.57 17.27 36.91
CA GLU A 180 12.12 18.51 37.55
C GLU A 180 13.42 18.20 38.35
N ASP A 181 14.53 18.96 38.29
CA ASP A 181 14.71 20.38 37.91
C ASP A 181 16.17 20.70 37.46
N GLU A 182 16.46 21.98 37.17
CA GLU A 182 17.66 22.55 36.52
C GLU A 182 19.03 22.43 37.27
N VAL A 183 20.18 22.58 36.56
CA VAL A 183 20.99 23.85 36.53
C VAL A 183 22.23 23.79 35.60
N ASP A 184 22.60 24.98 35.10
CA ASP A 184 23.82 25.45 34.39
C ASP A 184 25.13 24.63 34.43
N THR A 185 25.84 24.62 33.28
CA THR A 185 27.10 25.39 33.11
C THR A 185 27.48 25.53 31.63
N ASP A 186 27.98 26.72 31.22
CA ASP A 186 28.70 26.91 29.97
C ASP A 186 30.00 26.07 29.94
N ASP A 187 30.30 25.41 28.81
CA ASP A 187 31.69 25.21 28.39
C ASP A 187 31.80 25.20 26.85
N ASP A 188 32.66 26.06 26.33
CA ASP A 188 32.92 26.26 24.90
C ASP A 188 34.06 25.30 24.51
N ALA A 189 33.69 24.06 24.16
CA ALA A 189 34.62 22.99 23.85
C ALA A 189 34.55 22.62 22.36
N ASP A 190 35.44 23.25 21.60
CA ASP A 190 35.86 22.87 20.25
C ASP A 190 36.28 21.39 20.21
N VAL A 191 35.50 20.56 19.50
CA VAL A 191 35.81 19.15 19.23
C VAL A 191 35.86 18.95 17.72
N GLU A 192 37.05 19.11 17.15
CA GLU A 192 37.35 18.53 15.84
C GLU A 192 37.50 17.01 15.98
N GLU A 193 36.41 16.27 15.75
CA GLU A 193 36.43 14.82 15.51
C GLU A 193 36.40 14.53 14.00
N SER A 194 37.60 14.29 13.47
CA SER A 194 37.93 13.33 12.41
C SER A 194 36.92 13.03 11.28
N ASP A 195 37.14 13.64 10.11
CA ASP A 195 36.64 13.20 8.78
C ASP A 195 36.94 11.72 8.43
N SER A 196 37.77 11.00 9.22
CA SER A 196 38.12 9.60 8.95
C SER A 196 37.03 8.59 9.32
N ASP A 197 36.18 8.90 10.29
CA ASP A 197 35.20 7.93 10.80
C ASP A 197 33.93 7.86 9.93
N GLU A 198 33.54 8.95 9.26
CA GLU A 198 32.49 8.93 8.23
C GLU A 198 32.91 8.13 6.99
N GLN A 199 34.21 8.05 6.69
CA GLN A 199 34.68 7.27 5.55
C GLN A 199 34.61 5.76 5.78
N ALA A 200 34.83 5.27 7.01
CA ALA A 200 34.95 3.84 7.33
C ALA A 200 33.87 3.35 8.33
N PRO A 201 32.57 3.39 7.96
CA PRO A 201 31.44 3.21 8.89
C PRO A 201 31.36 1.83 9.58
N TYR A 202 32.11 0.84 9.09
CA TYR A 202 32.16 -0.52 9.62
C TYR A 202 33.59 -0.97 9.97
N GLY A 203 34.52 -0.03 10.17
CA GLY A 203 35.91 -0.31 10.54
C GLY A 203 36.86 -0.46 9.34
N GLU A 204 38.09 -0.93 9.62
CA GLU A 204 39.17 -1.04 8.65
C GLU A 204 38.78 -1.92 7.45
N GLY A 205 38.85 -1.37 6.24
CA GLY A 205 38.43 -2.05 5.01
C GLY A 205 36.98 -1.78 4.57
N SER A 206 36.21 -0.99 5.32
CA SER A 206 34.90 -0.45 4.87
C SER A 206 35.02 0.96 4.26
N HIS A 207 34.10 1.31 3.36
CA HIS A 207 33.95 2.65 2.79
C HIS A 207 32.46 3.01 2.66
N ALA A 208 32.06 4.22 3.08
CA ALA A 208 30.71 4.73 2.85
C ALA A 208 30.39 4.86 1.34
N ALA A 209 29.12 4.83 0.94
CA ALA A 209 28.75 5.13 -0.44
C ALA A 209 29.10 6.60 -0.79
N LEU A 210 29.70 6.82 -1.97
CA LEU A 210 29.95 8.17 -2.49
C LEU A 210 28.63 8.88 -2.84
N ASP A 211 28.61 10.21 -2.77
CA ASP A 211 27.44 11.05 -3.12
C ASP A 211 26.89 10.80 -4.54
N ASP A 212 27.73 10.29 -5.45
CA ASP A 212 27.36 9.94 -6.83
C ASP A 212 26.93 8.47 -7.02
N GLY A 213 26.94 7.67 -5.95
CA GLY A 213 26.65 6.24 -5.94
C GLY A 213 27.69 5.38 -6.66
N SER A 214 28.86 5.92 -7.00
CA SER A 214 29.91 5.19 -7.69
C SER A 214 30.78 4.34 -6.74
N MET A 215 31.57 3.44 -7.32
CA MET A 215 32.47 2.53 -6.60
C MET A 215 33.73 3.27 -6.13
N PRO A 216 34.02 3.33 -4.82
CA PRO A 216 35.28 3.87 -4.31
C PRO A 216 36.48 3.08 -4.84
N ALA A 217 37.58 3.77 -5.13
CA ALA A 217 38.78 3.14 -5.66
C ALA A 217 39.41 2.20 -4.63
N GLY A 218 39.43 0.90 -4.91
CA GLY A 218 39.97 -0.13 -4.01
C GLY A 218 38.92 -0.91 -3.19
N PHE A 219 37.63 -0.60 -3.34
CA PHE A 219 36.54 -1.26 -2.61
C PHE A 219 35.58 -1.98 -3.59
N PRO A 220 35.94 -3.19 -4.06
CA PRO A 220 35.19 -3.93 -5.08
C PRO A 220 33.99 -4.72 -4.55
N VAL A 221 33.77 -4.82 -3.24
CA VAL A 221 32.65 -5.59 -2.67
C VAL A 221 31.52 -4.63 -2.29
N LYS A 222 30.29 -4.92 -2.73
CA LYS A 222 29.10 -4.11 -2.46
C LYS A 222 28.35 -4.64 -1.24
N GLY A 223 28.18 -3.83 -0.20
CA GLY A 223 27.32 -4.11 0.95
C GLY A 223 25.95 -3.44 0.85
N ASN A 224 24.90 -4.17 1.21
CA ASN A 224 23.57 -3.61 1.44
C ASN A 224 23.27 -3.63 2.95
N GLU A 225 23.18 -2.45 3.55
CA GLU A 225 22.99 -2.28 4.99
C GLU A 225 21.60 -2.76 5.44
N SER A 226 20.58 -2.51 4.62
CA SER A 226 19.18 -2.89 4.87
C SER A 226 18.95 -4.40 4.99
N SER A 227 19.78 -5.22 4.34
CA SER A 227 19.68 -6.70 4.32
C SER A 227 20.87 -7.41 4.97
N LYS A 228 21.94 -6.68 5.30
CA LYS A 228 23.23 -7.23 5.76
C LYS A 228 23.79 -8.31 4.83
N LEU A 229 23.63 -8.09 3.51
CA LEU A 229 24.20 -8.96 2.48
C LEU A 229 25.30 -8.22 1.72
N TYR A 230 26.36 -8.94 1.34
CA TYR A 230 27.39 -8.45 0.44
C TYR A 230 27.38 -9.15 -0.91
N HIS A 231 27.90 -8.47 -1.94
CA HIS A 231 27.98 -8.96 -3.30
C HIS A 231 29.38 -8.72 -3.87
N VAL A 232 30.02 -9.82 -4.30
CA VAL A 232 31.31 -9.80 -5.02
C VAL A 232 31.12 -9.47 -6.50
N PRO A 233 32.14 -8.89 -7.19
CA PRO A 233 32.07 -8.52 -8.61
C PRO A 233 31.63 -9.63 -9.56
N ASP A 234 32.03 -10.87 -9.30
CA ASP A 234 31.71 -12.03 -10.14
C ASP A 234 30.26 -12.57 -9.92
N SER A 235 29.50 -11.99 -8.99
CA SER A 235 28.14 -12.46 -8.67
C SER A 235 27.09 -11.96 -9.68
N PRO A 236 26.10 -12.78 -10.08
CA PRO A 236 25.05 -12.37 -11.05
C PRO A 236 24.17 -11.19 -10.64
N PHE A 237 24.27 -10.76 -9.38
CA PHE A 237 23.50 -9.67 -8.78
C PHE A 237 24.32 -8.38 -8.62
N TYR A 238 25.64 -8.43 -8.75
CA TYR A 238 26.55 -7.30 -8.51
C TYR A 238 26.17 -6.02 -9.25
N ASP A 239 25.90 -6.12 -10.56
CA ASP A 239 25.49 -4.98 -11.40
C ASP A 239 24.09 -4.43 -11.07
N ARG A 240 23.28 -5.19 -10.31
CA ARG A 240 21.89 -4.85 -9.99
C ARG A 240 21.68 -4.42 -8.55
N THR A 241 22.63 -4.69 -7.66
CA THR A 241 22.59 -4.24 -6.27
C THR A 241 23.06 -2.80 -6.20
N ASP A 242 22.20 -1.93 -5.69
CA ASP A 242 22.55 -0.60 -5.20
C ASP A 242 23.29 -0.78 -3.86
N ALA A 243 24.52 -0.26 -3.78
CA ALA A 243 25.38 -0.41 -2.60
C ALA A 243 25.16 0.75 -1.63
N GLU A 244 24.96 0.43 -0.35
CA GLU A 244 24.86 1.39 0.75
C GLU A 244 26.23 1.53 1.46
N VAL A 245 27.04 0.47 1.41
CA VAL A 245 28.42 0.38 1.92
C VAL A 245 29.29 -0.33 0.88
N TRP A 246 30.59 -0.04 0.85
CA TRP A 246 31.57 -0.75 0.04
C TRP A 246 32.66 -1.36 0.93
N PHE A 247 33.23 -2.50 0.52
CA PHE A 247 34.29 -3.20 1.25
C PHE A 247 35.49 -3.51 0.34
N ALA A 248 36.69 -3.50 0.92
CA ALA A 248 37.95 -3.80 0.24
C ALA A 248 38.06 -5.28 -0.17
N ASP A 249 37.54 -6.17 0.67
CA ASP A 249 37.51 -7.62 0.47
C ASP A 249 36.28 -8.23 1.15
N THR A 250 36.14 -9.55 1.06
CA THR A 250 35.05 -10.31 1.67
C THR A 250 35.20 -10.42 3.19
N ASP A 251 36.43 -10.52 3.67
CA ASP A 251 36.74 -10.77 5.08
C ASP A 251 36.38 -9.53 5.93
N ALA A 252 36.57 -8.32 5.38
CA ALA A 252 36.11 -7.06 5.96
C ALA A 252 34.57 -6.95 5.95
N ALA A 253 33.88 -7.47 4.94
CA ALA A 253 32.41 -7.51 4.91
C ALA A 253 31.84 -8.46 5.98
N GLU A 254 32.45 -9.65 6.13
CA GLU A 254 32.06 -10.62 7.16
C GLU A 254 32.40 -10.13 8.58
N ALA A 255 33.56 -9.48 8.77
CA ALA A 255 33.92 -8.82 10.03
C ALA A 255 32.95 -7.68 10.40
N ALA A 256 32.39 -7.00 9.41
CA ALA A 256 31.33 -6.00 9.55
C ALA A 256 29.93 -6.59 9.78
N GLY A 257 29.78 -7.92 9.77
CA GLY A 257 28.51 -8.62 9.97
C GLY A 257 27.62 -8.65 8.72
N PHE A 258 28.20 -8.65 7.52
CA PHE A 258 27.49 -8.87 6.26
C PHE A 258 27.76 -10.30 5.76
N GLU A 259 26.74 -10.97 5.24
CA GLU A 259 26.83 -12.35 4.75
C GLU A 259 26.70 -12.45 3.22
N LEU A 260 27.14 -13.56 2.61
CA LEU A 260 26.75 -13.86 1.23
C LEU A 260 25.23 -14.05 1.12
N PRO A 261 24.60 -13.70 -0.02
CA PRO A 261 23.20 -14.03 -0.25
C PRO A 261 22.98 -15.56 -0.20
N PRO A 262 21.86 -16.07 0.35
CA PRO A 262 21.61 -17.51 0.53
C PRO A 262 21.68 -18.38 -0.73
N SER A 263 21.70 -17.79 -1.93
CA SER A 263 21.91 -18.50 -3.20
C SER A 263 23.39 -18.74 -3.56
N GLN A 264 24.31 -18.21 -2.76
CA GLN A 264 25.77 -18.27 -2.94
C GLN A 264 26.50 -18.72 -1.67
N GLN A 265 25.82 -18.83 -0.52
CA GLN A 265 26.30 -19.61 0.61
C GLN A 265 26.43 -21.07 0.14
N GLU A 266 27.63 -21.64 0.16
CA GLU A 266 27.80 -23.07 -0.11
C GLU A 266 27.19 -23.85 1.05
N ASP A 267 26.23 -24.74 0.78
CA ASP A 267 25.54 -25.57 1.78
C ASP A 267 26.56 -26.43 2.56
N THR A 268 27.06 -25.88 3.67
CA THR A 268 28.06 -26.48 4.55
C THR A 268 27.39 -27.26 5.69
N GLU A 269 26.28 -27.93 5.37
CA GLU A 269 25.60 -28.90 6.23
C GLU A 269 25.50 -30.27 5.53
N GLY A 270 26.37 -31.18 5.97
CA GLY A 270 26.35 -32.61 5.63
C GLY A 270 26.78 -33.45 6.82
#